data_AF-A0A5J4TMB7-F1
#
_entry.id   AF-A0A5J4TMB7-F1
#
_cell.length_a   1.000
_cell.length_b   1.000
_cell.length_c   1.000
_cell.angle_alpha   90.00
_cell.angle_beta   90.00
_cell.angle_gamma   90.00
#
_symmetry.space_group_name_H-M   'P 1'
#
loop_
_entity.id
_entity.type
_entity.pdbx_description
1 polymer ?
#
loop_
_entity_poly.entity_id
_entity_poly.type
_entity_poly.pdbx_seq_one_letter_code
_entity_poly.pdbx_strand_id
1 'polypeptide(L)'
;MNTQKYNKTKLFTKEKTIEAHTKQSWMNDCKLADNLYAVQFYAKNCKCNTCLQVAYFTLDNAKYWYLNFIYNFMYKCLDMNKLHFVDGDTESAYWAIGGPSFTKTDTNQQEYEDNLHQGFKYVIKDQQFYDANAKFFFPTIEGDKQDEKKLLGLSFENEGDEIFVLASKNHCIHTFKRNQLTDVIKLEGVNLKSNNINKQDVIDNILLQKQHKELIFDQVNSQTNCKKDNCQRLIV
;
A
#
# COMPACT_ATOMS: atom_id res chain seq x y z
N MET A 1 24.94 7.53 -21.87
CA MET A 1 23.62 8.00 -21.39
C MET A 1 22.61 6.96 -21.79
N ASN A 2 21.88 6.38 -20.84
CA ASN A 2 21.11 5.15 -21.07
C ASN A 2 19.78 5.47 -21.75
N THR A 3 19.71 5.23 -23.07
CA THR A 3 18.47 5.34 -23.84
C THR A 3 17.82 3.97 -23.91
N GLN A 4 16.84 3.69 -23.05
CA GLN A 4 16.04 2.47 -23.16
C GLN A 4 14.93 2.68 -24.20
N LYS A 5 14.81 1.73 -25.13
CA LYS A 5 13.76 1.71 -26.16
C LYS A 5 12.59 0.86 -25.64
N TYR A 6 11.47 1.50 -25.33
CA TYR A 6 10.25 0.81 -24.93
C TYR A 6 9.23 0.87 -26.06
N ASN A 7 8.80 -0.29 -26.56
CA ASN A 7 7.69 -0.34 -27.51
C ASN A 7 6.38 -0.16 -26.75
N LYS A 8 5.54 0.78 -27.19
CA LYS A 8 4.24 1.04 -26.56
C LYS A 8 3.15 0.37 -27.40
N THR A 9 2.52 -0.66 -26.87
CA THR A 9 1.35 -1.29 -27.48
C THR A 9 0.08 -0.82 -26.78
N LYS A 10 -0.96 -0.46 -27.53
CA LYS A 10 -2.28 -0.10 -27.01
C LYS A 10 -3.36 -0.91 -27.69
N LEU A 11 -4.42 -1.20 -26.96
CA LEU A 11 -5.64 -1.80 -27.51
C LEU A 11 -6.58 -0.70 -28.01
N PHE A 12 -7.04 -0.82 -29.25
CA PHE A 12 -7.97 0.13 -29.86
C PHE A 12 -9.14 -0.57 -30.55
N THR A 13 -10.23 0.16 -30.66
CA THR A 13 -11.31 -0.14 -31.58
C THR A 13 -10.89 0.12 -33.02
N LYS A 14 -11.63 -0.39 -33.99
CA LYS A 14 -11.33 -0.23 -35.42
C LYS A 14 -11.17 1.24 -35.81
N GLU A 15 -12.11 2.09 -35.38
CA GLU A 15 -12.08 3.54 -35.64
C GLU A 15 -10.82 4.20 -35.05
N LYS A 16 -10.51 3.92 -33.78
CA LYS A 16 -9.32 4.46 -33.11
C LYS A 16 -8.01 3.91 -33.67
N THR A 17 -8.04 2.74 -34.31
CA THR A 17 -6.88 2.16 -35.01
C THR A 17 -6.59 2.93 -36.28
N ILE A 18 -7.62 3.30 -37.06
CA ILE A 18 -7.49 4.15 -38.24
C ILE A 18 -6.95 5.53 -37.86
N GLU A 19 -7.48 6.13 -36.78
CA GLU A 19 -6.90 7.37 -36.23
C GLU A 19 -5.43 7.20 -35.81
N ALA A 20 -5.08 6.05 -35.23
CA ALA A 20 -3.71 5.77 -34.84
C ALA A 20 -2.74 5.70 -36.02
N HIS A 21 -3.16 5.18 -37.18
CA HIS A 21 -2.35 5.14 -38.42
C HIS A 21 -1.87 6.52 -38.86
N THR A 22 -2.64 7.57 -38.56
CA THR A 22 -2.27 8.96 -38.90
C THR A 22 -1.19 9.54 -37.99
N LYS A 23 -0.87 8.90 -36.87
CA LYS A 23 0.12 9.39 -35.92
C LYS A 23 1.52 9.03 -36.43
N GLN A 24 2.43 10.00 -36.43
CA GLN A 24 3.85 9.79 -36.79
C GLN A 24 4.57 8.73 -35.94
N SER A 25 4.01 8.36 -34.78
CA SER A 25 4.55 7.34 -33.90
C SER A 25 3.99 5.95 -34.17
N TRP A 26 3.07 5.77 -35.11
CA TRP A 26 2.55 4.44 -35.44
C TRP A 26 3.63 3.56 -36.08
N MET A 27 3.64 2.28 -35.72
CA MET A 27 4.63 1.31 -36.20
C MET A 27 3.97 0.12 -36.88
N ASN A 28 3.05 -0.56 -36.20
CA ASN A 28 2.33 -1.71 -36.74
C ASN A 28 1.03 -1.95 -35.95
N ASP A 29 0.13 -2.79 -36.45
CA ASP A 29 -1.03 -3.28 -35.70
C ASP A 29 -1.37 -4.73 -36.01
N CYS A 30 -2.03 -5.38 -35.06
CA CYS A 30 -2.48 -6.76 -35.14
C CYS A 30 -3.95 -6.86 -34.70
N LYS A 31 -4.82 -7.43 -35.55
CA LYS A 31 -6.22 -7.70 -35.18
C LYS A 31 -6.26 -8.85 -34.17
N LEU A 32 -6.86 -8.61 -33.01
CA LEU A 32 -7.04 -9.64 -31.98
C LEU A 32 -8.45 -10.24 -32.02
N ALA A 33 -9.46 -9.40 -32.22
CA ALA A 33 -10.86 -9.81 -32.32
C ALA A 33 -11.66 -8.79 -33.15
N ASP A 34 -12.97 -9.02 -33.30
CA ASP A 34 -13.84 -8.04 -33.95
C ASP A 34 -13.88 -6.74 -33.17
N ASN A 35 -13.57 -5.64 -33.86
CA ASN A 35 -13.42 -4.31 -33.28
C ASN A 35 -12.35 -4.20 -32.17
N LEU A 36 -11.33 -5.06 -32.15
CA LEU A 36 -10.22 -5.00 -31.20
C LEU A 36 -8.87 -5.26 -31.87
N TYR A 37 -7.99 -4.26 -31.81
CA TYR A 37 -6.65 -4.28 -32.44
C TYR A 37 -5.59 -3.90 -31.41
N ALA A 38 -4.47 -4.61 -31.44
CA ALA A 38 -3.25 -4.23 -30.73
C ALA A 38 -2.37 -3.38 -31.66
N VAL A 39 -2.25 -2.09 -31.36
CA VAL A 39 -1.48 -1.12 -32.15
C VAL A 39 -0.19 -0.77 -31.44
N GLN A 40 0.93 -0.98 -32.13
CA GLN A 40 2.28 -0.69 -31.67
C GLN A 40 2.71 0.71 -32.15
N PHE A 41 3.32 1.46 -31.24
CA PHE A 41 3.91 2.76 -31.52
C PHE A 41 5.42 2.73 -31.29
N TYR A 42 6.16 3.49 -32.11
CA TYR A 42 7.57 3.80 -31.91
C TYR A 42 7.82 4.36 -30.51
N ALA A 43 8.87 3.86 -29.89
CA ALA A 43 9.34 4.30 -28.60
C ALA A 43 9.57 5.82 -28.60
N LYS A 44 8.91 6.54 -27.69
CA LYS A 44 9.35 7.90 -27.36
C LYS A 44 10.67 7.77 -26.62
N ASN A 45 11.73 8.39 -27.15
CA ASN A 45 13.01 8.45 -26.44
C ASN A 45 12.81 9.24 -25.14
N CYS A 46 12.90 8.56 -24.00
CA CYS A 46 13.03 9.22 -22.70
C CYS A 46 14.52 9.43 -22.44
N LYS A 47 14.97 10.69 -22.47
CA LYS A 47 16.33 11.02 -22.01
C LYS A 47 16.34 10.98 -20.48
N CYS A 48 16.73 9.84 -19.91
CA CYS A 48 17.09 9.78 -18.50
C CYS A 48 18.48 10.39 -18.33
N ASN A 49 18.53 11.65 -17.90
CA ASN A 49 19.78 12.36 -17.62
C ASN A 49 20.42 11.92 -16.29
N THR A 50 19.65 11.32 -15.39
CA THR A 50 20.15 10.78 -14.12
C THR A 50 20.98 9.53 -14.39
N CYS A 51 22.22 9.49 -13.88
CA CYS A 51 23.06 8.31 -14.01
C CYS A 51 22.49 7.16 -13.15
N LEU A 52 22.60 5.92 -13.62
CA LEU A 52 22.05 4.76 -12.90
C LEU A 52 22.65 4.64 -11.50
N GLN A 53 23.91 5.04 -11.32
CA GLN A 53 24.58 5.04 -10.03
C GLN A 53 23.85 5.89 -9.00
N VAL A 54 23.35 7.06 -9.38
CA VAL A 54 22.54 7.92 -8.49
C VAL A 54 21.21 7.25 -8.17
N ALA A 55 20.56 6.60 -9.14
CA ALA A 55 19.31 5.87 -8.88
C ALA A 55 19.50 4.71 -7.89
N TYR A 56 20.56 3.90 -8.05
CA TYR A 56 20.90 2.84 -7.10
C TYR A 56 21.24 3.40 -5.71
N PHE A 57 22.05 4.46 -5.65
CA PHE A 57 22.38 5.12 -4.38
C PHE A 57 21.11 5.61 -3.66
N THR A 58 20.18 6.27 -4.35
CA THR A 58 18.92 6.71 -3.74
C THR A 58 18.09 5.54 -3.22
N LEU A 59 17.97 4.47 -4.01
CA LEU A 59 17.21 3.27 -3.61
C LEU A 59 17.81 2.58 -2.38
N ASP A 60 19.13 2.45 -2.32
CA ASP A 60 19.81 1.79 -1.21
C ASP A 60 19.76 2.65 0.06
N ASN A 61 19.85 3.98 -0.06
CA ASN A 61 19.63 4.87 1.08
C ASN A 61 18.19 4.77 1.63
N ALA A 62 17.18 4.68 0.76
CA ALA A 62 15.80 4.49 1.20
C ALA A 62 15.64 3.18 1.99
N LYS A 63 16.19 2.06 1.48
CA LYS A 63 16.17 0.77 2.19
C LYS A 63 16.91 0.85 3.52
N TYR A 64 18.09 1.46 3.55
CA TYR A 64 18.86 1.65 4.77
C TYR A 64 18.05 2.41 5.81
N TRP A 65 17.33 3.47 5.39
CA TRP A 65 16.49 4.25 6.29
C TRP A 65 15.37 3.41 6.91
N TYR A 66 14.66 2.61 6.10
CA TYR A 66 13.65 1.68 6.60
C TYR A 66 14.21 0.67 7.61
N LEU A 67 15.35 0.05 7.28
CA LEU A 67 16.01 -0.90 8.17
C LEU A 67 16.47 -0.22 9.46
N ASN A 68 16.97 1.01 9.39
CA ASN A 68 17.34 1.80 10.55
C ASN A 68 16.13 2.04 11.46
N PHE A 69 14.98 2.43 10.92
CA PHE A 69 13.75 2.58 11.71
C PHE A 69 13.32 1.26 12.35
N ILE A 70 13.29 0.16 11.60
CA ILE A 70 12.87 -1.14 12.13
C ILE A 70 13.83 -1.63 13.23
N TYR A 71 15.13 -1.73 12.94
CA TYR A 71 16.10 -2.33 13.85
C TYR A 71 16.55 -1.40 14.98
N ASN A 72 16.77 -0.12 14.69
CA ASN A 72 17.30 0.81 15.68
C ASN A 72 16.21 1.58 16.46
N PHE A 73 14.95 1.54 16.02
CA PHE A 73 13.83 2.12 16.76
C PHE A 73 12.82 1.04 17.17
N MET A 74 12.10 0.42 16.23
CA MET A 74 10.98 -0.48 16.56
C MET A 74 11.39 -1.65 17.46
N TYR A 75 12.42 -2.41 17.07
CA TYR A 75 12.87 -3.56 17.88
C TYR A 75 13.35 -3.17 19.29
N LYS A 76 13.85 -1.93 19.46
CA LYS A 76 14.35 -1.45 20.76
C LYS A 76 13.21 -1.08 21.70
N CYS A 77 12.22 -0.32 21.25
CA CYS A 77 11.18 0.22 22.13
C CYS A 77 9.79 -0.38 21.98
N LEU A 78 9.52 -1.21 20.95
CA LEU A 78 8.21 -1.82 20.72
C LEU A 78 8.20 -3.32 21.02
N ASP A 79 7.04 -3.80 21.44
CA ASP A 79 6.71 -5.22 21.62
C ASP A 79 6.33 -5.84 20.28
N MET A 80 7.29 -6.53 19.66
CA MET A 80 7.11 -7.17 18.37
C MET A 80 6.12 -8.34 18.40
N ASN A 81 5.73 -8.86 19.57
CA ASN A 81 4.68 -9.89 19.66
C ASN A 81 3.29 -9.30 19.47
N LYS A 82 3.15 -7.98 19.64
CA LYS A 82 1.91 -7.22 19.43
C LYS A 82 1.93 -6.44 18.13
N LEU A 83 2.91 -6.70 17.26
CA LEU A 83 3.03 -6.05 15.95
C LEU A 83 3.12 -7.12 14.88
N HIS A 84 2.26 -7.01 13.86
CA HIS A 84 2.27 -7.91 12.71
C HIS A 84 2.36 -7.10 11.42
N PHE A 85 3.35 -7.40 10.58
CA PHE A 85 3.45 -6.78 9.26
C PHE A 85 2.39 -7.37 8.31
N VAL A 86 1.64 -6.51 7.63
CA VAL A 86 0.51 -6.88 6.78
C VAL A 86 0.86 -6.76 5.30
N ASP A 87 1.28 -5.58 4.86
CA ASP A 87 1.68 -5.28 3.47
C ASP A 87 2.64 -4.08 3.46
N GLY A 88 3.30 -3.82 2.36
CA GLY A 88 4.16 -2.64 2.22
C GLY A 88 4.55 -2.38 0.78
N ASP A 89 4.80 -1.11 0.50
CA ASP A 89 5.34 -0.60 -0.76
C ASP A 89 6.60 0.23 -0.48
N THR A 90 7.15 0.85 -1.51
CA THR A 90 8.41 1.61 -1.45
C THR A 90 8.38 2.74 -0.42
N GLU A 91 7.22 3.35 -0.22
CA GLU A 91 7.04 4.55 0.60
C GLU A 91 5.97 4.35 1.68
N SER A 92 5.45 3.12 1.85
CA SER A 92 4.43 2.84 2.86
C SER A 92 4.52 1.43 3.43
N ALA A 93 4.03 1.23 4.65
CA ALA A 93 3.99 -0.05 5.32
C ALA A 93 2.72 -0.18 6.16
N TYR A 94 2.22 -1.40 6.22
CA TYR A 94 0.93 -1.72 6.76
C TYR A 94 1.21 -2.67 7.92
N TRP A 95 0.93 -2.25 9.16
CA TRP A 95 1.08 -3.09 10.35
C TRP A 95 -0.29 -3.45 10.91
N ALA A 96 -0.31 -4.34 11.88
CA ALA A 96 -1.41 -4.53 12.80
C ALA A 96 -0.81 -4.50 14.21
N ILE A 97 -1.43 -3.74 15.09
CA ILE A 97 -0.95 -3.30 16.39
C ILE A 97 -1.95 -3.81 17.43
N GLY A 98 -1.44 -4.57 18.38
CA GLY A 98 -2.20 -5.09 19.49
C GLY A 98 -2.51 -3.98 20.50
N GLY A 99 -3.79 -3.82 20.80
CA GLY A 99 -4.29 -2.88 21.79
C GLY A 99 -5.60 -3.38 22.42
N PRO A 100 -6.15 -2.64 23.37
CA PRO A 100 -7.44 -2.98 23.97
C PRO A 100 -8.57 -3.01 22.94
N SER A 101 -9.44 -4.03 23.02
CA SER A 101 -10.60 -4.20 22.14
C SER A 101 -11.73 -3.28 22.58
N PHE A 102 -12.18 -2.42 21.67
CA PHE A 102 -13.44 -1.71 21.84
C PHE A 102 -14.38 -2.12 20.72
N THR A 103 -15.56 -2.62 21.09
CA THR A 103 -16.66 -2.80 20.13
C THR A 103 -17.39 -1.48 20.01
N LYS A 104 -17.52 -0.95 18.79
CA LYS A 104 -18.30 0.26 18.55
C LYS A 104 -19.76 0.03 18.96
N THR A 105 -20.24 0.84 19.89
CA THR A 105 -21.64 0.97 20.31
C THR A 105 -22.06 2.42 20.17
N ASP A 106 -23.37 2.68 20.15
CA ASP A 106 -23.92 4.04 20.04
C ASP A 106 -23.47 4.97 21.17
N THR A 107 -22.99 4.42 22.29
CA THR A 107 -22.61 5.16 23.50
C THR A 107 -21.10 5.36 23.66
N ASN A 108 -20.25 4.66 22.90
CA ASN A 108 -18.79 4.68 23.08
C ASN A 108 -18.02 5.12 21.82
N GLN A 109 -18.68 5.81 20.89
CA GLN A 109 -18.09 6.18 19.61
C GLN A 109 -16.78 6.94 19.75
N GLN A 110 -16.68 7.90 20.68
CA GLN A 110 -15.44 8.65 20.90
C GLN A 110 -14.31 7.75 21.42
N GLU A 111 -14.58 6.84 22.35
CA GLU A 111 -13.57 5.92 22.89
C GLU A 111 -13.08 4.94 21.82
N TYR A 112 -13.99 4.50 20.93
CA TYR A 112 -13.64 3.71 19.75
C TYR A 112 -12.73 4.49 18.79
N GLU A 113 -13.05 5.75 18.50
CA GLU A 113 -12.25 6.63 17.63
C GLU A 113 -10.88 6.95 18.25
N ASP A 114 -10.83 7.25 19.55
CA ASP A 114 -9.58 7.47 20.28
C ASP A 114 -8.71 6.20 20.29
N ASN A 115 -9.34 5.02 20.38
CA ASN A 115 -8.65 3.75 20.23
C ASN A 115 -8.11 3.54 18.81
N LEU A 116 -8.86 3.91 17.77
CA LEU A 116 -8.34 3.95 16.40
C LEU A 116 -7.14 4.90 16.29
N HIS A 117 -7.06 5.95 17.10
CA HIS A 117 -5.95 6.92 17.14
C HIS A 117 -4.82 6.55 18.14
N GLN A 118 -4.74 5.29 18.62
CA GLN A 118 -3.76 4.85 19.64
C GLN A 118 -2.26 4.93 19.26
N GLY A 119 -1.91 4.96 17.97
CA GLY A 119 -0.52 4.85 17.50
C GLY A 119 0.18 3.61 18.06
N PHE A 120 1.37 3.81 18.65
CA PHE A 120 2.14 2.74 19.32
C PHE A 120 1.89 2.62 20.82
N LYS A 121 0.97 3.42 21.40
CA LYS A 121 0.83 3.60 22.86
C LYS A 121 0.83 2.30 23.68
N TYR A 122 0.15 1.26 23.21
CA TYR A 122 -0.03 0.00 23.95
C TYR A 122 1.01 -1.08 23.65
N VAL A 123 1.91 -0.82 22.69
CA VAL A 123 2.99 -1.73 22.30
C VAL A 123 4.37 -1.19 22.65
N ILE A 124 4.47 0.01 23.24
CA ILE A 124 5.75 0.52 23.74
C ILE A 124 6.14 -0.27 24.99
N LYS A 125 7.29 -0.95 24.94
CA LYS A 125 7.89 -1.69 26.06
C LYS A 125 8.98 -0.89 26.79
N ASP A 126 9.63 0.06 26.09
CA ASP A 126 10.64 0.95 26.66
C ASP A 126 10.23 2.40 26.39
N GLN A 127 9.51 2.98 27.34
CA GLN A 127 8.99 4.34 27.24
C GLN A 127 10.12 5.39 27.24
N GLN A 128 11.17 5.18 28.03
CA GLN A 128 12.28 6.12 28.13
C GLN A 128 13.03 6.21 26.79
N PHE A 129 13.28 5.07 26.15
CA PHE A 129 13.87 5.05 24.81
C PHE A 129 12.94 5.70 23.78
N TYR A 130 11.64 5.38 23.82
CA TYR A 130 10.66 5.96 22.90
C TYR A 130 10.64 7.49 23.01
N ASP A 131 10.47 8.05 24.20
CA ASP A 131 10.37 9.49 24.42
C ASP A 131 11.65 10.23 24.01
N ALA A 132 12.82 9.62 24.22
CA ALA A 132 14.10 10.20 23.82
C ALA A 132 14.32 10.22 22.29
N ASN A 133 13.76 9.25 21.56
CA ASN A 133 14.11 9.00 20.16
C ASN A 133 12.96 9.22 19.14
N ALA A 134 11.70 9.21 19.55
CA ALA A 134 10.55 9.28 18.66
C ALA A 134 10.57 10.54 17.77
N LYS A 135 11.04 11.67 18.31
CA LYS A 135 11.20 12.95 17.60
C LYS A 135 12.06 12.88 16.33
N PHE A 136 12.97 11.90 16.23
CA PHE A 136 13.80 11.73 15.03
C PHE A 136 13.04 11.08 13.87
N PHE A 137 11.97 10.36 14.17
CA PHE A 137 11.17 9.63 13.18
C PHE A 137 9.81 10.29 12.97
N PHE A 138 9.08 10.62 14.03
CA PHE A 138 7.71 11.12 13.97
C PHE A 138 7.61 12.63 14.12
N PRO A 139 6.53 13.25 13.63
CA PRO A 139 6.25 14.67 13.86
C PRO A 139 6.13 14.92 15.36
N THR A 140 6.68 16.04 15.78
CA THR A 140 6.64 16.56 17.15
C THR A 140 5.55 17.61 17.36
N ILE A 141 5.10 18.25 16.28
CA ILE A 141 4.08 19.28 16.28
C ILE A 141 2.85 18.77 15.53
N GLU A 142 1.76 18.57 16.27
CA GLU A 142 0.50 18.11 15.69
C GLU A 142 -0.07 19.15 14.72
N GLY A 143 -0.39 18.71 13.49
CA GLY A 143 -0.98 19.55 12.45
C GLY A 143 0.00 20.47 11.70
N ASP A 144 1.30 20.46 12.03
CA ASP A 144 2.30 21.15 11.23
C ASP A 144 2.74 20.32 10.03
N LYS A 145 2.27 20.72 8.85
CA LYS A 145 2.60 20.07 7.58
C LYS A 145 4.10 20.06 7.27
N GLN A 146 4.89 21.00 7.79
CA GLN A 146 6.33 21.01 7.56
C GLN A 146 7.02 19.92 8.38
N ASP A 147 6.60 19.74 9.63
CA ASP A 147 7.10 18.69 10.52
C ASP A 147 6.61 17.30 10.10
N GLU A 148 5.35 17.17 9.67
CA GLU A 148 4.80 15.95 9.05
C GLU A 148 5.55 15.52 7.79
N LYS A 149 6.11 16.47 7.05
CA LYS A 149 6.84 16.23 5.79
C LYS A 149 8.34 16.45 5.92
N LYS A 150 8.87 16.37 7.14
CA LYS A 150 10.31 16.50 7.34
C LYS A 150 11.05 15.41 6.57
N LEU A 151 12.25 15.75 6.09
CA LEU A 151 13.07 14.84 5.33
C LEU A 151 13.33 13.57 6.15
N LEU A 152 12.99 12.40 5.58
CA LEU A 152 13.10 11.09 6.22
C LEU A 152 12.21 10.89 7.47
N GLY A 153 11.26 11.80 7.72
CA GLY A 153 10.22 11.60 8.71
C GLY A 153 9.22 10.52 8.29
N LEU A 154 8.62 9.87 9.29
CA LEU A 154 7.52 8.93 9.16
C LEU A 154 6.27 9.60 9.73
N SER A 155 5.15 9.47 9.03
CA SER A 155 3.88 10.06 9.44
C SER A 155 2.78 9.01 9.39
N PHE A 156 1.82 9.11 10.31
CA PHE A 156 0.64 8.24 10.29
C PHE A 156 -0.35 8.79 9.25
N GLU A 157 -0.53 8.08 8.13
CA GLU A 157 -1.42 8.55 7.07
C GLU A 157 -2.86 8.04 7.21
N ASN A 158 -3.03 6.74 7.49
CA ASN A 158 -4.33 6.09 7.50
C ASN A 158 -4.43 5.14 8.68
N GLU A 159 -5.51 5.29 9.44
CA GLU A 159 -5.74 4.54 10.67
C GLU A 159 -7.13 3.92 10.57
N GLY A 160 -7.25 2.66 10.99
CA GLY A 160 -8.38 1.81 10.64
C GLY A 160 -8.43 0.54 11.46
N ASP A 161 -9.58 -0.11 11.44
CA ASP A 161 -9.93 -1.32 12.19
C ASP A 161 -9.87 -2.60 11.35
N GLU A 162 -9.85 -2.49 10.02
CA GLU A 162 -9.83 -3.65 9.13
C GLU A 162 -8.98 -3.40 7.88
N ILE A 163 -8.25 -4.44 7.48
CA ILE A 163 -7.58 -4.50 6.19
C ILE A 163 -7.68 -5.89 5.56
N PHE A 164 -7.98 -5.91 4.26
CA PHE A 164 -8.02 -7.10 3.41
C PHE A 164 -6.97 -6.94 2.31
N VAL A 165 -5.97 -7.82 2.31
CA VAL A 165 -4.89 -7.81 1.31
C VAL A 165 -5.07 -9.00 0.38
N LEU A 166 -5.23 -8.74 -0.92
CA LEU A 166 -5.27 -9.76 -1.97
C LEU A 166 -3.87 -10.11 -2.45
N ALA A 167 -3.06 -9.08 -2.70
CA ALA A 167 -1.69 -9.15 -3.17
C ALA A 167 -0.99 -7.83 -2.86
N SER A 168 0.33 -7.78 -3.08
CA SER A 168 1.10 -6.53 -2.97
C SER A 168 0.40 -5.41 -3.78
N LYS A 169 0.22 -4.26 -3.14
CA LYS A 169 -0.45 -3.06 -3.69
C LYS A 169 -1.93 -3.24 -4.09
N ASN A 170 -2.54 -4.36 -3.72
CA ASN A 170 -3.93 -4.69 -3.98
C ASN A 170 -4.64 -5.01 -2.66
N HIS A 171 -5.23 -3.98 -2.04
CA HIS A 171 -5.85 -4.09 -0.73
C HIS A 171 -7.11 -3.20 -0.58
N CYS A 172 -7.95 -3.57 0.37
CA CYS A 172 -9.06 -2.76 0.86
C CYS A 172 -8.85 -2.47 2.34
N ILE A 173 -8.93 -1.21 2.75
CA ILE A 173 -8.81 -0.78 4.15
C ILE A 173 -10.06 -0.04 4.59
N HIS A 174 -10.57 -0.37 5.78
CA HIS A 174 -11.60 0.41 6.46
C HIS A 174 -10.91 1.44 7.35
N THR A 175 -10.91 2.71 6.95
CA THR A 175 -10.09 3.76 7.56
C THR A 175 -10.92 4.98 7.95
N PHE A 176 -10.54 5.61 9.05
CA PHE A 176 -11.17 6.82 9.55
C PHE A 176 -10.68 8.04 8.76
N LYS A 177 -11.60 8.64 7.99
CA LYS A 177 -11.35 9.85 7.20
C LYS A 177 -12.52 10.81 7.32
N ARG A 178 -12.23 12.10 7.52
CA ARG A 178 -13.26 13.16 7.61
C ARG A 178 -14.32 12.85 8.68
N ASN A 179 -13.87 12.39 9.85
CA ASN A 179 -14.70 12.05 11.01
C ASN A 179 -15.68 10.88 10.77
N GLN A 180 -15.38 10.00 9.80
CA GLN A 180 -16.20 8.84 9.47
C GLN A 180 -15.32 7.67 9.03
N LEU A 181 -15.76 6.44 9.30
CA LEU A 181 -15.12 5.25 8.73
C LEU A 181 -15.52 5.09 7.28
N THR A 182 -14.54 4.83 6.43
CA THR A 182 -14.72 4.70 4.97
C THR A 182 -13.87 3.56 4.42
N ASP A 183 -14.43 2.80 3.49
CA ASP A 183 -13.67 1.80 2.75
C ASP A 183 -12.86 2.45 1.63
N VAL A 184 -11.56 2.19 1.63
CA VAL A 184 -10.63 2.62 0.58
C VAL A 184 -10.07 1.39 -0.11
N ILE A 185 -10.41 1.26 -1.39
CA ILE A 185 -9.95 0.16 -2.25
C ILE A 185 -8.79 0.67 -3.11
N LYS A 186 -7.63 0.02 -3.02
CA LYS A 186 -6.45 0.28 -3.85
C LYS A 186 -6.13 -0.98 -4.62
N LEU A 187 -6.30 -0.94 -5.94
CA LEU A 187 -5.98 -2.04 -6.87
C LEU A 187 -5.06 -1.52 -7.98
N GLU A 188 -3.82 -1.98 -8.02
CA GLU A 188 -2.87 -1.61 -9.07
C GLU A 188 -3.16 -2.39 -10.36
N GLY A 189 -3.15 -1.69 -11.50
CA GLY A 189 -3.45 -2.30 -12.80
C GLY A 189 -4.94 -2.46 -13.13
N VAL A 190 -5.83 -2.06 -12.21
CA VAL A 190 -7.29 -2.11 -12.40
C VAL A 190 -7.87 -0.70 -12.45
N ASN A 191 -8.75 -0.44 -13.42
CA ASN A 191 -9.48 0.82 -13.48
C ASN A 191 -10.80 0.71 -12.70
N LEU A 192 -10.83 1.27 -11.49
CA LEU A 192 -12.00 1.27 -10.61
C LEU A 192 -13.19 2.07 -11.19
N LYS A 193 -12.99 2.99 -12.14
CA LYS A 193 -14.09 3.74 -12.74
C LYS A 193 -14.89 2.90 -13.75
N SER A 194 -14.23 1.94 -14.40
CA SER A 194 -14.86 1.05 -15.37
C SER A 194 -15.36 -0.25 -14.74
N ASN A 195 -14.77 -0.65 -13.61
CA ASN A 195 -15.09 -1.88 -12.90
C ASN A 195 -15.69 -1.48 -11.54
N ASN A 196 -17.00 -1.65 -11.36
CA ASN A 196 -17.72 -1.30 -10.14
C ASN A 196 -17.39 -2.29 -9.00
N ILE A 197 -16.13 -2.28 -8.55
CA ILE A 197 -15.59 -3.19 -7.54
C ILE A 197 -15.84 -2.60 -6.16
N ASN A 198 -16.43 -3.40 -5.28
CA ASN A 198 -16.70 -3.07 -3.89
C ASN A 198 -15.86 -3.94 -2.92
N LYS A 199 -15.97 -3.66 -1.62
CA LYS A 199 -15.26 -4.40 -0.56
C LYS A 199 -15.60 -5.89 -0.55
N GLN A 200 -16.86 -6.25 -0.80
CA GLN A 200 -17.31 -7.64 -0.80
C GLN A 200 -16.64 -8.43 -1.93
N ASP A 201 -16.48 -7.84 -3.12
CA ASP A 201 -15.77 -8.49 -4.23
C ASP A 201 -14.33 -8.85 -3.85
N VAL A 202 -13.65 -7.97 -3.10
CA VAL A 202 -12.29 -8.21 -2.58
C VAL A 202 -12.30 -9.37 -1.57
N ILE A 203 -13.24 -9.36 -0.63
CA ILE A 203 -13.37 -10.41 0.40
C ILE A 203 -13.68 -11.77 -0.23
N ASP A 204 -14.63 -11.81 -1.17
CA ASP A 204 -15.06 -13.02 -1.85
C ASP A 204 -13.90 -13.65 -2.62
N ASN A 205 -13.06 -12.85 -3.27
CA ASN A 205 -11.87 -13.35 -3.94
C ASN A 205 -10.86 -13.96 -2.97
N ILE A 206 -10.69 -13.42 -1.77
CA ILE A 206 -9.83 -14.02 -0.73
C ILE A 206 -10.41 -15.38 -0.30
N LEU A 207 -11.73 -15.46 -0.10
CA LEU A 207 -12.41 -16.69 0.33
C LEU A 207 -12.40 -17.77 -0.75
N LEU A 208 -12.62 -17.40 -2.01
CA LEU A 208 -12.53 -18.30 -3.17
C LEU A 208 -11.10 -18.81 -3.38
N GLN A 209 -10.09 -17.96 -3.20
CA GLN A 209 -8.69 -18.39 -3.22
C GLN A 209 -8.38 -19.40 -2.11
N LYS A 210 -9.00 -19.28 -0.93
CA LYS A 210 -8.85 -20.29 0.13
C LYS A 210 -9.43 -21.65 -0.28
N GLN A 211 -10.61 -21.65 -0.91
CA GLN A 211 -11.22 -22.89 -1.44
C GLN A 211 -10.39 -23.53 -2.56
N HIS A 212 -9.78 -22.74 -3.44
CA HIS A 212 -8.89 -23.25 -4.49
C HIS A 212 -7.52 -23.71 -3.96
N LYS A 213 -6.99 -23.09 -2.89
CA LYS A 213 -5.74 -23.49 -2.24
C LYS A 213 -5.90 -24.74 -1.37
N GLU A 214 -7.07 -25.02 -0.79
CA GLU A 214 -7.31 -26.29 -0.08
C GLU A 214 -7.22 -27.54 -0.98
N LEU A 215 -7.29 -27.37 -2.31
CA LEU A 215 -7.07 -28.46 -3.28
C LEU A 215 -5.61 -28.60 -3.74
N ILE A 216 -4.73 -27.67 -3.38
CA ILE A 216 -3.31 -27.65 -3.80
C ILE A 216 -2.47 -27.07 -2.65
N PHE A 217 -1.86 -27.94 -1.83
CA PHE A 217 -0.86 -27.68 -0.75
C PHE A 217 -1.31 -27.89 0.71
N ASP A 218 -1.37 -29.18 1.11
CA ASP A 218 -1.12 -29.68 2.47
C ASP A 218 0.35 -29.52 2.95
N GLN A 219 1.15 -28.60 2.38
CA GLN A 219 2.61 -28.55 2.66
C GLN A 219 3.24 -27.19 2.96
N VAL A 220 2.49 -26.09 3.11
CA VAL A 220 3.06 -24.83 3.62
C VAL A 220 2.07 -24.13 4.55
N ASN A 221 1.88 -24.71 5.73
CA ASN A 221 1.11 -24.10 6.81
C ASN A 221 1.97 -23.12 7.61
N SER A 222 1.70 -21.82 7.48
CA SER A 222 1.39 -20.93 8.62
C SER A 222 1.22 -19.49 8.12
N GLN A 223 0.04 -19.13 7.61
CA GLN A 223 -0.40 -17.73 7.59
C GLN A 223 -1.85 -17.65 7.10
N THR A 224 -2.59 -16.69 7.66
CA THR A 224 -3.92 -16.20 7.26
C THR A 224 -5.16 -16.83 7.92
N ASN A 225 -5.31 -16.59 9.23
CA ASN A 225 -6.63 -16.28 9.81
C ASN A 225 -6.44 -15.43 11.09
N CYS A 226 -6.47 -14.10 10.97
CA CYS A 226 -6.79 -13.26 12.12
C CYS A 226 -8.32 -13.22 12.23
N LYS A 227 -8.90 -14.23 12.90
CA LYS A 227 -10.30 -14.21 13.31
C LYS A 227 -10.34 -13.70 14.75
N LYS A 228 -10.97 -12.54 14.93
CA LYS A 228 -11.56 -12.01 16.18
C LYS A 228 -10.68 -11.42 17.28
N ASP A 229 -9.40 -11.14 17.04
CA ASP A 229 -8.62 -10.28 17.95
C ASP A 229 -8.10 -9.06 17.17
N ASN A 230 -8.65 -7.89 17.51
CA ASN A 230 -8.31 -6.52 17.03
C ASN A 230 -7.22 -6.41 15.96
N CYS A 231 -7.62 -6.33 14.69
CA CYS A 231 -6.71 -6.00 13.59
C CYS A 231 -6.61 -4.48 13.39
N GLN A 232 -5.97 -3.73 14.30
CA GLN A 232 -5.74 -2.30 14.05
C GLN A 232 -4.31 -2.02 13.58
N ARG A 233 -4.18 -1.49 12.35
CA ARG A 233 -3.37 -0.30 12.01
C ARG A 233 -2.01 -0.41 11.27
N LEU A 234 -2.07 0.07 10.02
CA LEU A 234 -1.01 0.53 9.11
C LEU A 234 -0.02 1.53 9.69
N ILE A 235 1.28 1.39 9.38
CA ILE A 235 2.32 2.41 9.62
C ILE A 235 3.50 2.27 8.64
N VAL A 236 3.44 2.99 7.53
CA VAL A 236 4.35 3.96 6.89
C VAL A 236 3.55 4.46 5.69
#